data_AF-X1I8H4-F1
#
_entry.id   AF-X1I8H4-F1
#
_cell.length_a   1.000
_cell.length_b   1.000
_cell.length_c   1.000
_cell.angle_alpha   90.00
_cell.angle_beta   90.00
_cell.angle_gamma   90.00
#
_symmetry.space_group_name_H-M   'P 1'
#
loop_
_entity.id
_entity.type
_entity.pdbx_description
1 polymer ?
#
loop_
_entity_poly.entity_id
_entity_poly.type
_entity_poly.pdbx_seq_one_letter_code
_entity_poly.pdbx_strand_id
1 'polypeptide(L)'
;AGTFTEKSIWLGVPLKVEDKTIGAMAVQSYTNSKLYSEKDIKIMEFVSNQIATAIERKRMEEELKRLAHYDTLTEAYNRGYGLELLQRQLKLSKRNKSPLLLAYGDLDNLKDINDEFGHEEGDRVVPERWEN
;
A
#
# COMPACT_ATOMS: atom_id res chain seq x y z
N ALA A 1 -37.37 20.74 5.79
CA ALA A 1 -38.15 19.83 4.93
C ALA A 1 -37.16 18.90 4.23
N GLY A 2 -37.29 17.59 4.42
CA GLY A 2 -36.48 16.60 3.71
C GLY A 2 -37.17 16.24 2.39
N THR A 3 -36.43 16.20 1.29
CA THR A 3 -36.92 15.72 0.00
C THR A 3 -36.49 14.27 -0.19
N PHE A 4 -37.41 13.42 -0.65
CA PHE A 4 -37.09 12.07 -1.13
C PHE A 4 -36.59 12.19 -2.58
N THR A 5 -35.43 11.62 -2.89
CA THR A 5 -34.99 11.39 -4.27
C THR A 5 -35.58 10.07 -4.78
N GLU A 6 -36.31 10.13 -5.90
CA GLU A 6 -36.93 8.96 -6.53
C GLU A 6 -35.89 7.92 -6.97
N LYS A 7 -36.08 6.68 -6.51
CA LYS A 7 -35.45 5.40 -6.93
C LYS A 7 -34.06 5.50 -7.58
N SER A 8 -33.01 5.34 -6.78
CA SER A 8 -31.70 4.94 -7.29
C SER A 8 -31.61 3.42 -7.42
N ILE A 9 -31.13 2.93 -8.56
CA ILE A 9 -30.81 1.50 -8.76
C ILE A 9 -29.30 1.34 -8.71
N TRP A 10 -28.83 0.43 -7.88
CA TRP A 10 -27.43 0.08 -7.74
C TRP A 10 -27.18 -1.31 -8.34
N LEU A 11 -26.13 -1.42 -9.13
CA LEU A 11 -25.57 -2.70 -9.56
C LEU A 11 -24.18 -2.83 -8.96
N GLY A 12 -24.02 -3.78 -8.03
CA GLY A 12 -22.75 -4.11 -7.40
C GLY A 12 -22.23 -5.46 -7.87
N VAL A 13 -20.93 -5.55 -8.09
CA VAL A 13 -20.21 -6.80 -8.38
C VAL A 13 -18.98 -6.90 -7.45
N PRO A 14 -18.66 -8.09 -6.94
CA PRO A 14 -17.50 -8.26 -6.07
C PRO A 14 -16.20 -8.19 -6.88
N LEU A 15 -15.16 -7.62 -6.27
CA LEU A 15 -13.78 -7.75 -6.75
C LEU A 15 -13.20 -9.01 -6.10
N LYS A 16 -12.99 -10.06 -6.90
CA LYS A 16 -12.50 -11.35 -6.43
C LYS A 16 -11.12 -11.67 -7.00
N VAL A 17 -10.28 -12.20 -6.14
CA VAL A 17 -8.99 -12.79 -6.46
C VAL A 17 -9.06 -14.22 -5.97
N GLU A 18 -8.94 -15.20 -6.87
CA GLU A 18 -9.24 -16.60 -6.58
C GLU A 18 -10.62 -16.71 -5.89
N ASP A 19 -10.67 -17.32 -4.70
CA ASP A 19 -11.90 -17.46 -3.90
C ASP A 19 -12.09 -16.32 -2.87
N LYS A 20 -11.19 -15.33 -2.83
CA LYS A 20 -11.22 -14.24 -1.84
C LYS A 20 -11.82 -12.97 -2.42
N THR A 21 -12.82 -12.43 -1.73
CA THR A 21 -13.35 -11.09 -2.04
C THR A 21 -12.44 -10.03 -1.44
N ILE A 22 -11.87 -9.18 -2.29
CA ILE A 22 -10.94 -8.11 -1.89
C ILE A 22 -11.60 -6.72 -1.89
N GLY A 23 -12.83 -6.62 -2.38
CA GLY A 23 -13.61 -5.39 -2.45
C GLY A 23 -14.88 -5.56 -3.27
N ALA A 24 -15.51 -4.44 -3.63
CA ALA A 24 -16.68 -4.42 -4.50
C ALA A 24 -16.63 -3.20 -5.43
N MET A 25 -17.17 -3.35 -6.63
CA MET A 25 -17.42 -2.28 -7.58
C MET A 25 -18.93 -2.09 -7.70
N ALA A 26 -19.39 -0.85 -7.61
CA ALA A 26 -20.80 -0.53 -7.74
C ALA A 26 -21.01 0.62 -8.73
N VAL A 27 -22.04 0.49 -9.56
CA VAL A 27 -22.54 1.57 -10.41
C VAL A 27 -23.95 1.92 -9.99
N GLN A 28 -24.28 3.20 -10.10
CA GLN A 28 -25.58 3.74 -9.73
C GLN A 28 -26.22 4.45 -10.92
N SER A 29 -27.51 4.19 -11.14
CA SER A 29 -28.33 4.98 -12.06
C SER A 29 -29.45 5.67 -11.31
N TYR A 30 -29.69 6.94 -11.66
CA TYR A 30 -30.67 7.82 -11.03
C TYR A 30 -31.91 8.08 -11.89
N THR A 31 -31.93 7.62 -13.14
CA THR A 31 -32.93 8.10 -14.13
C THR A 31 -33.74 7.01 -14.82
N ASN A 32 -33.36 5.72 -14.74
CA ASN A 32 -34.16 4.69 -15.40
C ASN A 32 -34.10 3.32 -14.68
N SER A 33 -35.30 2.86 -14.30
CA SER A 33 -35.51 1.73 -13.39
C SER A 33 -35.38 0.33 -14.03
N LYS A 34 -35.06 0.27 -15.33
CA LYS A 34 -34.85 -1.00 -16.08
C LYS A 34 -33.47 -1.08 -16.76
N LEU A 35 -32.49 -0.31 -16.29
CA LEU A 35 -31.24 -0.11 -17.03
C LEU A 35 -30.32 -1.34 -17.12
N TYR A 36 -30.30 -2.18 -16.09
CA TYR A 36 -29.33 -3.26 -16.01
C TYR A 36 -29.96 -4.58 -16.46
N SER A 37 -29.48 -5.07 -17.59
CA SER A 37 -29.75 -6.40 -18.11
C SER A 37 -28.72 -7.41 -17.60
N GLU A 38 -28.98 -8.71 -17.77
CA GLU A 38 -27.98 -9.76 -17.51
C GLU A 38 -26.66 -9.55 -18.29
N LYS A 39 -26.74 -8.91 -19.46
CA LYS A 39 -25.55 -8.58 -20.25
C LYS A 39 -24.68 -7.53 -19.55
N ASP A 40 -25.30 -6.55 -18.91
CA ASP A 40 -24.59 -5.50 -18.15
C ASP A 40 -23.94 -6.09 -16.90
N ILE A 41 -24.62 -7.03 -16.23
CA ILE A 41 -24.05 -7.80 -15.11
C ILE A 41 -22.80 -8.57 -15.58
N LYS A 42 -22.89 -9.32 -16.68
CA LYS A 42 -21.75 -10.08 -17.22
C LYS A 42 -20.56 -9.20 -17.61
N ILE A 43 -20.82 -8.02 -18.19
CA ILE A 43 -19.76 -7.05 -18.50
C ILE A 43 -19.14 -6.52 -17.19
N MET A 44 -19.96 -6.15 -16.20
CA MET A 44 -19.48 -5.69 -14.91
C MET A 44 -18.66 -6.75 -14.18
N GLU A 45 -19.07 -8.02 -14.22
CA GLU A 45 -18.32 -9.16 -13.67
C GLU A 45 -16.98 -9.36 -14.39
N PHE A 46 -16.95 -9.24 -15.73
CA PHE A 46 -15.70 -9.32 -16.48
C PHE A 46 -14.76 -8.18 -16.08
N VAL A 47 -15.26 -6.95 -16.02
CA VAL A 47 -14.47 -5.78 -15.63
C VAL A 47 -14.01 -5.88 -14.17
N SER A 48 -14.86 -6.37 -13.26
CA SER A 48 -14.51 -6.53 -11.85
C SER A 48 -13.38 -7.52 -11.66
N ASN A 49 -13.36 -8.62 -12.41
CA ASN A 49 -12.27 -9.58 -12.37
C ASN A 49 -10.96 -8.96 -12.89
N GLN A 50 -11.00 -8.20 -13.99
CA GLN A 50 -9.82 -7.52 -14.52
C GLN A 50 -9.26 -6.48 -13.53
N ILE A 51 -10.14 -5.71 -12.88
CA ILE A 51 -9.75 -4.74 -11.86
C ILE A 51 -9.16 -5.45 -10.64
N ALA A 52 -9.77 -6.55 -10.19
CA ALA A 52 -9.29 -7.30 -9.04
C ALA A 52 -7.86 -7.84 -9.27
N THR A 53 -7.61 -8.44 -10.43
CA THR A 53 -6.26 -8.89 -10.84
C THR A 53 -5.26 -7.73 -10.90
N ALA A 54 -5.67 -6.57 -11.44
CA ALA A 54 -4.79 -5.41 -11.50
C ALA A 54 -4.43 -4.87 -10.11
N ILE A 55 -5.39 -4.84 -9.19
CA ILE A 55 -5.18 -4.44 -7.79
C ILE A 55 -4.22 -5.42 -7.10
N GLU A 56 -4.44 -6.72 -7.26
CA GLU A 56 -3.57 -7.74 -6.67
C GLU A 56 -2.14 -7.63 -7.18
N ARG A 57 -1.98 -7.52 -8.50
CA ARG A 57 -0.66 -7.30 -9.11
C ARG A 57 0.01 -6.06 -8.53
N LYS A 58 -0.72 -4.95 -8.38
CA LYS A 58 -0.17 -3.72 -7.81
C LYS A 58 0.30 -3.90 -6.37
N ARG A 59 -0.49 -4.62 -5.54
CA ARG A 59 -0.13 -4.95 -4.15
C ARG A 59 1.13 -5.81 -4.09
N MET A 60 1.26 -6.82 -4.95
CA MET A 60 2.47 -7.65 -5.03
C MET A 60 3.70 -6.85 -5.46
N GLU A 61 3.55 -5.95 -6.44
CA GLU A 61 4.64 -5.05 -6.87
C GLU A 61 5.06 -4.11 -5.72
N GLU A 62 4.11 -3.57 -4.96
CA GLU A 62 4.39 -2.72 -3.79
C GLU A 62 5.09 -3.48 -2.68
N GLU A 63 4.65 -4.72 -2.41
CA GLU A 63 5.28 -5.58 -1.41
C GLU A 63 6.71 -5.96 -1.79
N LEU A 64 6.93 -6.37 -3.04
CA LEU A 64 8.27 -6.65 -3.57
C LEU A 64 9.17 -5.42 -3.46
N LYS A 65 8.65 -4.24 -3.78
CA LYS A 65 9.39 -2.99 -3.64
C LYS A 65 9.70 -2.69 -2.17
N ARG A 66 8.76 -2.96 -1.26
CA ARG A 66 8.96 -2.80 0.18
C ARG A 66 10.11 -3.69 0.65
N LEU A 67 10.04 -4.99 0.36
CA LEU A 67 11.07 -5.97 0.73
C LEU A 67 12.44 -5.66 0.11
N ALA A 68 12.47 -5.09 -1.10
CA ALA A 68 13.71 -4.71 -1.76
C ALA A 68 14.37 -3.44 -1.18
N HIS A 69 13.61 -2.56 -0.53
CA HIS A 69 14.09 -1.22 -0.15
C HIS A 69 14.08 -0.93 1.34
N TYR A 70 13.28 -1.64 2.12
CA TYR A 70 13.06 -1.39 3.52
C TYR A 70 13.53 -2.56 4.38
N ASP A 71 13.99 -2.24 5.58
CA ASP A 71 14.25 -3.18 6.65
C ASP A 71 12.93 -3.51 7.34
N THR A 72 12.61 -4.79 7.52
CA THR A 72 11.29 -5.24 7.98
C THR A 72 11.06 -4.97 9.47
N LEU A 73 12.12 -4.80 10.25
CA LEU A 73 12.02 -4.52 11.68
C LEU A 73 11.80 -3.03 11.92
N THR A 74 12.56 -2.18 11.22
CA THR A 74 12.60 -0.73 11.48
C THR A 74 11.73 0.11 10.56
N GLU A 75 11.20 -0.47 9.48
CA GLU A 75 10.56 0.24 8.36
C GLU A 75 11.43 1.35 7.73
N ALA A 76 12.71 1.42 8.12
CA ALA A 76 13.68 2.32 7.52
C ALA A 76 14.18 1.75 6.20
N TYR A 77 14.81 2.57 5.37
CA TYR A 77 15.49 2.05 4.18
C TYR A 77 16.57 1.07 4.61
N ASN A 78 16.58 -0.09 3.97
CA ASN A 78 17.64 -1.05 4.17
C ASN A 78 18.98 -0.46 3.70
N ARG A 79 20.08 -1.04 4.19
CA ARG A 79 21.44 -0.55 3.90
C ARG A 79 21.73 -0.44 2.40
N GLY A 80 21.28 -1.41 1.61
CA GLY A 80 21.52 -1.44 0.16
C GLY A 80 20.88 -0.25 -0.55
N TYR A 81 19.58 -0.04 -0.31
CA TYR A 81 18.84 1.05 -0.92
C TYR A 81 19.22 2.42 -0.36
N GLY A 82 19.54 2.52 0.94
CA GLY A 82 20.06 3.74 1.55
C GLY A 82 21.35 4.24 0.88
N LEU A 83 22.27 3.32 0.55
CA LEU A 83 23.49 3.66 -0.18
C LEU A 83 23.21 4.11 -1.62
N GLU A 84 22.26 3.48 -2.31
CA GLU A 84 21.83 3.88 -3.65
C GLU A 84 21.26 5.31 -3.65
N LEU A 85 20.39 5.62 -2.67
CA LEU A 85 19.84 6.96 -2.47
C LEU A 85 20.94 7.99 -2.19
N LEU A 86 21.90 7.66 -1.31
CA LEU A 86 23.02 8.55 -1.01
C LEU A 86 23.86 8.85 -2.26
N GLN A 87 24.17 7.83 -3.07
CA GLN A 87 24.89 8.02 -4.33
C GLN A 87 24.12 8.92 -5.30
N ARG A 88 22.80 8.76 -5.38
CA ARG A 88 21.93 9.62 -6.19
C ARG A 88 21.96 11.06 -5.70
N GLN A 89 21.83 11.30 -4.40
CA GLN A 89 21.87 12.64 -3.82
C GLN A 89 23.23 13.32 -3.99
N LEU A 90 24.34 12.57 -3.86
CA LEU A 90 25.68 13.08 -4.14
C LEU A 90 25.84 13.55 -5.59
N LYS A 91 25.30 12.80 -6.56
CA LYS A 91 25.30 13.20 -7.98
C LYS A 91 24.48 14.48 -8.20
N LEU A 92 23.30 14.58 -7.58
CA LEU A 92 22.43 15.75 -7.67
C LEU A 92 23.06 16.99 -7.04
N SER A 93 23.63 16.85 -5.84
CA SER A 93 24.35 17.91 -5.13
C SER A 93 25.53 18.46 -5.96
N LYS A 94 26.36 17.57 -6.52
CA LYS A 94 27.46 17.96 -7.42
C LYS A 94 26.97 18.74 -8.64
N ARG A 95 25.90 18.27 -9.28
CA ARG A 95 25.33 18.92 -10.47
C ARG A 95 24.74 20.29 -10.16
N ASN A 96 24.03 20.40 -9.04
CA ASN A 96 23.30 21.62 -8.67
C ASN A 96 24.14 22.58 -7.81
N LYS A 97 25.37 22.21 -7.45
CA LYS A 97 26.25 22.94 -6.51
C LYS A 97 25.55 23.25 -5.18
N SER A 98 24.67 22.36 -4.73
CA SER A 98 23.93 22.49 -3.47
C SER A 98 24.61 21.68 -2.37
N PRO A 99 24.70 22.18 -1.13
CA PRO A 99 25.25 21.41 -0.01
C PRO A 99 24.40 20.16 0.27
N LEU A 100 25.06 19.10 0.75
CA LEU A 100 24.42 17.86 1.22
C LEU A 100 24.93 17.58 2.64
N LEU A 101 24.02 17.33 3.58
CA LEU A 101 24.33 16.91 4.94
C LEU A 101 23.99 15.42 5.10
N LEU A 102 24.92 14.64 5.65
CA LEU A 102 24.69 13.26 6.07
C LEU A 102 24.85 13.20 7.58
N ALA A 103 23.80 12.78 8.28
CA ALA A 103 23.85 12.46 9.70
C ALA A 103 23.86 10.94 9.88
N TYR A 104 24.67 10.46 10.82
CA TYR A 104 24.72 9.06 11.23
C TYR A 104 24.52 9.01 12.74
N GLY A 105 23.61 8.15 13.18
CA GLY A 105 23.35 7.87 14.59
C GLY A 105 23.39 6.36 14.79
N ASP A 106 24.06 5.93 15.85
CA ASP A 106 24.05 4.55 16.29
C ASP A 106 23.02 4.39 17.41
N LEU A 107 22.17 3.37 17.31
CA LEU A 107 21.22 3.03 18.37
C LEU A 107 21.92 2.10 19.34
N ASP A 108 22.81 2.66 20.16
CA ASP A 108 23.48 1.91 21.22
C ASP A 108 22.42 1.35 22.21
N ASN A 109 22.62 0.09 22.63
CA ASN A 109 21.84 -0.73 23.59
C ASN A 109 20.71 -1.66 23.09
N LEU A 110 20.57 -1.95 21.80
CA LEU A 110 19.70 -3.07 21.36
C LEU A 110 20.22 -4.46 21.78
N LYS A 111 21.51 -4.57 22.10
CA LYS A 111 22.15 -5.82 22.53
C LYS A 111 21.72 -6.23 23.94
N ASP A 112 21.69 -5.28 24.87
CA ASP A 112 21.29 -5.52 26.26
C ASP A 112 19.82 -5.95 26.36
N ILE A 113 18.95 -5.37 25.51
CA ILE A 113 17.53 -5.73 25.44
C ILE A 113 17.33 -7.14 24.85
N ASN A 114 18.08 -7.48 23.79
CA ASN A 114 18.04 -8.82 23.19
C ASN A 114 18.58 -9.91 24.13
N ASP A 115 19.59 -9.58 24.94
CA ASP A 115 20.19 -10.51 25.90
C ASP A 115 19.31 -10.72 27.15
N GLU A 116 18.50 -9.72 27.54
CA GLU A 116 17.62 -9.78 28.72
C GLU A 116 16.21 -10.34 28.42
N PHE A 117 15.64 -10.06 27.24
CA PHE A 117 14.26 -10.46 26.90
C PHE A 117 14.16 -11.56 25.82
N GLY A 118 15.28 -11.96 25.23
CA GLY A 118 15.34 -12.93 24.14
C GLY A 118 14.95 -12.34 22.78
N HIS A 119 15.46 -12.94 21.70
CA HIS A 119 15.31 -12.43 20.32
C HIS A 119 13.85 -12.15 19.90
N GLU A 120 12.88 -12.87 20.46
CA GLU A 120 11.46 -12.70 20.12
C GLU A 120 10.82 -11.42 20.70
N GLU A 121 11.33 -10.89 21.82
CA GLU A 121 10.83 -9.65 22.41
C GLU A 121 11.60 -8.41 21.92
N GLY A 122 12.85 -8.56 21.46
CA GLY A 122 13.60 -7.48 20.82
C GLY A 122 12.94 -6.92 19.55
N ASP A 123 12.27 -7.78 18.78
CA ASP A 123 11.50 -7.40 17.59
C ASP A 123 10.22 -6.61 17.93
N ARG A 124 9.73 -6.67 19.17
CA ARG A 124 8.59 -5.86 19.67
C ARG A 124 8.98 -4.46 20.12
N VAL A 125 10.27 -4.22 20.41
CA VAL A 125 10.76 -2.94 20.93
C VAL A 125 11.01 -1.93 19.80
N VAL A 126 11.04 -2.38 18.54
CA VAL A 126 11.09 -1.45 17.41
C VAL A 126 9.72 -0.77 17.29
N PRO A 127 9.62 0.55 17.49
CA PRO A 127 8.36 1.16 17.89
C PRO A 127 7.28 0.99 16.84
N GLU A 128 6.16 0.40 17.26
CA GLU A 128 4.86 0.81 16.78
C GLU A 128 4.85 2.35 16.68
N ARG A 129 4.67 2.84 15.45
CA ARG A 129 4.07 4.15 15.15
C ARG A 129 5.00 5.38 15.26
N TRP A 130 5.75 5.62 14.18
CA TRP A 130 6.17 6.98 13.78
C TRP A 130 5.17 7.59 12.79
N GLU A 131 3.91 7.76 13.22
CA GLU A 131 2.91 8.61 12.55
C GLU A 131 2.77 9.92 13.35
N ASN A 132 3.35 11.00 12.81
CA ASN A 132 2.93 12.39 13.02
C ASN A 132 3.22 13.18 11.73
#